data_AF-A0A1S8NC44-F1
#
_entry.id   AF-A0A1S8NC44-F1
#
_cell.length_a   1.000
_cell.length_b   1.000
_cell.length_c   1.000
_cell.angle_alpha   90.00
_cell.angle_beta   90.00
_cell.angle_gamma   90.00
#
_symmetry.space_group_name_H-M   'P 1'
#
loop_
_entity.id
_entity.type
_entity.pdbx_description
1 polymer ?
#
loop_
_entity_poly.entity_id
_entity_poly.type
_entity_poly.pdbx_seq_one_letter_code
_entity_poly.pdbx_strand_id
1 'polypeptide(L)'
;MSAFLGTIHTWLYNKIKFQDELIKRIRNVVSQKGYEDELLSQLDNRYGTLEEGELADIIDENNIHGWLQERITVVENRLAFLVTIVTDEHPERIIDINDAVYEFGKEHSVQKGISIKEAYGYLDNLLLNGMPCDRVNEVTNEDENSIAWNQTVDIHKSYWDMIHGNVDYYYAIRKSLIVGIIEDSGIAYNQIGQQAFELRKQA
;
A
#
# COMPACT_ATOMS: atom_id res chain seq x y z
N MET A 1 -11.86 17.70 21.36
CA MET A 1 -12.94 16.75 21.69
C MET A 1 -12.27 15.40 21.88
N SER A 2 -12.51 14.70 22.99
CA SER A 2 -12.02 13.33 23.19
C SER A 2 -12.53 12.48 22.02
N ALA A 3 -11.60 11.94 21.23
CA ALA A 3 -11.94 11.08 20.11
C ALA A 3 -12.21 9.68 20.68
N PHE A 4 -13.43 9.19 20.49
CA PHE A 4 -13.75 7.80 20.83
C PHE A 4 -13.02 6.87 19.85
N LEU A 5 -12.35 5.84 20.34
CA LEU A 5 -11.71 4.82 19.51
C LEU A 5 -12.78 3.96 18.80
N GLY A 6 -13.24 4.41 17.64
CA GLY A 6 -14.16 3.69 16.77
C GLY A 6 -13.50 2.62 15.89
N THR A 7 -14.33 1.73 15.33
CA THR A 7 -13.92 0.65 14.40
C THR A 7 -13.16 1.17 13.17
N ILE A 8 -13.43 2.40 12.75
CA ILE A 8 -12.73 3.07 11.64
C ILE A 8 -11.24 3.28 11.93
N HIS A 9 -10.86 3.52 13.19
CA HIS A 9 -9.46 3.69 13.58
C HIS A 9 -8.71 2.36 13.52
N THR A 10 -9.32 1.29 14.03
CA THR A 10 -8.79 -0.07 13.91
C THR A 10 -8.68 -0.49 12.45
N TRP A 11 -9.69 -0.17 11.63
CA TRP A 11 -9.66 -0.44 10.19
C TRP A 11 -8.49 0.26 9.51
N LEU A 12 -8.30 1.56 9.74
CA LEU A 12 -7.17 2.30 9.18
C LEU A 12 -5.83 1.75 9.69
N TYR A 13 -5.72 1.45 10.99
CA TYR A 13 -4.50 0.90 11.55
C TYR A 13 -4.13 -0.46 10.95
N ASN A 14 -5.12 -1.30 10.63
CA ASN A 14 -4.87 -2.56 9.93
C ASN A 14 -4.31 -2.34 8.51
N LYS A 15 -4.73 -1.30 7.80
CA LYS A 15 -4.13 -0.93 6.51
C LYS A 15 -2.68 -0.47 6.65
N ILE A 16 -2.39 0.30 7.71
CA ILE A 16 -1.02 0.72 8.04
C ILE A 16 -0.14 -0.50 8.34
N LYS A 17 -0.63 -1.44 9.16
CA LYS A 17 0.07 -2.70 9.44
C LYS A 17 0.32 -3.50 8.17
N PHE A 18 -0.68 -3.62 7.31
CA PHE A 18 -0.52 -4.35 6.04
C PHE A 18 0.57 -3.73 5.15
N GLN A 19 0.63 -2.40 5.07
CA GLN A 19 1.70 -1.69 4.37
C GLN A 19 3.07 -1.92 5.03
N ASP A 20 3.16 -1.93 6.36
CA ASP A 20 4.41 -2.23 7.09
C ASP A 20 4.90 -3.67 6.85
N GLU A 21 3.99 -4.65 6.81
CA GLU A 21 4.33 -6.04 6.47
C GLU A 21 4.84 -6.18 5.02
N LEU A 22 4.24 -5.46 4.07
CA LEU A 22 4.75 -5.37 2.71
C LEU A 22 6.18 -4.81 2.67
N ILE A 23 6.44 -3.73 3.42
CA ILE A 23 7.77 -3.11 3.51
C ILE A 23 8.79 -4.08 4.10
N LYS A 24 8.41 -4.83 5.16
CA LYS A 24 9.26 -5.88 5.74
C LYS A 24 9.57 -6.97 4.72
N ARG A 25 8.60 -7.39 3.90
CA ARG A 25 8.82 -8.35 2.81
C ARG A 25 9.83 -7.83 1.79
N ILE A 26 9.65 -6.59 1.32
CA ILE A 26 10.57 -5.96 0.37
C ILE A 26 11.97 -5.88 0.97
N ARG A 27 12.10 -5.36 2.20
CA ARG A 27 13.39 -5.23 2.90
C ARG A 27 14.12 -6.57 3.01
N ASN A 28 13.39 -7.65 3.29
CA ASN A 28 13.97 -8.99 3.38
C ASN A 28 14.58 -9.42 2.04
N VAL A 29 13.86 -9.28 0.93
CA VAL A 29 14.37 -9.65 -0.40
C VAL A 29 15.56 -8.77 -0.80
N VAL A 30 15.49 -7.47 -0.56
CA VAL A 30 16.60 -6.53 -0.84
C VAL A 30 17.86 -6.93 -0.06
N SER A 31 17.72 -7.26 1.22
CA SER A 31 18.84 -7.74 2.06
C SER A 31 19.38 -9.10 1.59
N GLN A 32 18.53 -10.06 1.22
CA GLN A 32 18.98 -11.36 0.68
C GLN A 32 19.78 -11.21 -0.62
N LYS A 33 19.47 -10.19 -1.42
CA LYS A 33 20.16 -9.86 -2.66
C LYS A 33 21.45 -9.04 -2.43
N GLY A 34 21.68 -8.56 -1.21
CA GLY A 34 22.82 -7.72 -0.85
C GLY A 34 22.76 -6.32 -1.46
N TYR A 35 21.56 -5.81 -1.74
CA TYR A 35 21.37 -4.47 -2.30
C TYR A 35 21.38 -3.44 -1.18
N GLU A 36 22.25 -2.44 -1.28
CA GLU A 36 22.24 -1.25 -0.41
C GLU A 36 22.24 -1.54 1.11
N ASP A 37 22.91 -2.60 1.57
CA ASP A 37 22.90 -3.04 2.99
C ASP A 37 23.21 -1.91 3.99
N GLU A 38 24.16 -1.04 3.64
CA GLU A 38 24.53 0.11 4.47
C GLU A 38 23.39 1.15 4.56
N LEU A 39 22.74 1.48 3.44
CA LEU A 39 21.63 2.43 3.41
C LEU A 39 20.35 1.83 4.01
N LEU A 40 20.12 0.53 3.83
CA LEU A 40 19.02 -0.20 4.47
C LEU A 40 19.09 -0.13 6.00
N SER A 41 20.30 -0.16 6.55
CA SER A 41 20.49 -0.05 8.01
C SER A 41 20.05 1.31 8.58
N GLN A 42 19.95 2.34 7.73
CA GLN A 42 19.54 3.70 8.12
C GLN A 42 18.03 3.91 8.09
N LEU A 43 17.27 3.01 7.46
CA LEU A 43 15.81 3.13 7.27
C LEU A 43 15.08 3.39 8.58
N ASP A 44 15.35 2.57 9.60
CA ASP A 44 14.69 2.64 10.92
C ASP A 44 15.09 3.92 11.68
N ASN A 45 16.35 4.34 11.57
CA ASN A 45 16.82 5.59 12.21
C ASN A 45 16.23 6.84 11.55
N ARG A 46 16.00 6.80 10.23
CA ARG A 46 15.53 7.96 9.46
C ARG A 46 14.03 8.16 9.56
N TYR A 47 13.26 7.08 9.57
CA TYR A 47 11.79 7.15 9.49
C TYR A 47 11.06 6.49 10.65
N GLY A 48 11.78 5.94 11.63
CA GLY A 48 11.20 5.18 12.73
C GLY A 48 10.66 3.82 12.28
N THR A 49 10.04 3.11 13.21
CA THR A 49 9.37 1.83 12.99
C THR A 49 7.94 1.91 13.52
N LEU A 50 7.05 1.05 13.01
CA LEU A 50 5.72 0.91 13.57
C LEU A 50 5.80 0.20 14.93
N GLU A 51 5.01 0.65 15.90
CA GLU A 51 4.91 -0.02 17.19
C GLU A 51 4.23 -1.40 17.08
N GLU A 52 4.69 -2.34 17.90
CA GLU A 52 4.03 -3.64 18.05
C GLU A 52 2.95 -3.58 19.13
N GLY A 53 1.79 -4.18 18.85
CA GLY A 53 0.68 -4.27 19.80
C GLY A 53 -0.69 -4.06 19.17
N GLU A 54 -1.73 -4.21 19.99
CA GLU A 54 -3.11 -3.86 19.64
C GLU A 54 -3.30 -2.34 19.71
N LEU A 55 -4.10 -1.78 18.80
CA LEU A 55 -4.27 -0.33 18.67
C LEU A 55 -4.69 0.33 20.00
N ALA A 56 -5.58 -0.32 20.74
CA ALA A 56 -6.11 0.20 22.00
C ALA A 56 -5.02 0.36 23.08
N ASP A 57 -3.91 -0.37 22.99
CA ASP A 57 -2.85 -0.35 23.98
C ASP A 57 -1.76 0.70 23.67
N ILE A 58 -1.62 1.09 22.40
CA ILE A 58 -0.48 1.88 21.90
C ILE A 58 -0.86 3.28 21.40
N ILE A 59 -2.15 3.53 21.17
CA ILE A 59 -2.60 4.79 20.60
C ILE A 59 -2.56 5.94 21.61
N ASP A 60 -2.23 7.14 21.14
CA ASP A 60 -2.51 8.35 21.91
C ASP A 60 -4.00 8.70 21.83
N GLU A 61 -4.77 8.32 22.86
CA GLU A 61 -6.21 8.59 22.96
C GLU A 61 -6.54 10.10 22.91
N ASN A 62 -5.59 10.98 23.24
CA ASN A 62 -5.81 12.43 23.17
C ASN A 62 -5.68 12.98 21.75
N ASN A 63 -5.06 12.21 20.84
CA ASN A 63 -4.78 12.62 19.47
C ASN A 63 -4.83 11.45 18.46
N ILE A 64 -5.90 10.67 18.50
CA ILE A 64 -6.09 9.46 17.65
C ILE A 64 -5.77 9.72 16.17
N HIS A 65 -6.32 10.78 15.59
CA HIS A 65 -6.16 11.07 14.16
C HIS A 65 -4.73 11.50 13.82
N GLY A 66 -4.12 12.37 14.65
CA GLY A 66 -2.73 12.77 14.46
C GLY A 66 -1.79 11.59 14.61
N TRP A 67 -2.00 10.75 15.61
CA TRP A 67 -1.24 9.52 15.82
C TRP A 67 -1.31 8.57 14.61
N LEU A 68 -2.51 8.34 14.06
CA LEU A 68 -2.69 7.52 12.86
C LEU A 68 -2.02 8.16 11.63
N GLN A 69 -2.17 9.47 11.44
CA GLN A 69 -1.53 10.21 10.34
C GLN A 69 0.01 10.13 10.40
N GLU A 70 0.59 10.16 11.61
CA GLU A 70 2.02 9.94 11.80
C GLU A 70 2.43 8.53 11.38
N ARG A 71 1.65 7.49 11.70
CA ARG A 71 1.97 6.11 11.29
C ARG A 71 1.80 5.88 9.80
N ILE A 72 0.82 6.53 9.15
CA ILE A 72 0.75 6.61 7.67
C ILE A 72 2.05 7.20 7.12
N THR A 73 2.49 8.32 7.69
CA THR A 73 3.72 9.01 7.28
C THR A 73 4.96 8.12 7.45
N VAL A 74 5.03 7.33 8.53
CA VAL A 74 6.12 6.35 8.74
C VAL A 74 6.15 5.32 7.61
N VAL A 75 5.04 4.62 7.35
CA VAL A 75 5.03 3.53 6.36
C VAL A 75 5.20 4.04 4.92
N GLU A 76 4.61 5.19 4.56
CA GLU A 76 4.76 5.79 3.23
C GLU A 76 6.21 6.21 2.97
N ASN A 77 6.85 6.91 3.92
CA ASN A 77 8.26 7.29 3.78
C ASN A 77 9.20 6.08 3.74
N ARG A 78 8.92 5.05 4.55
CA ARG A 78 9.73 3.84 4.57
C ARG A 78 9.69 3.12 3.22
N LEU A 79 8.51 3.00 2.61
CA LEU A 79 8.39 2.43 1.27
C LEU A 79 9.13 3.28 0.24
N ALA A 80 8.87 4.59 0.22
CA ALA A 80 9.50 5.49 -0.75
C ALA A 80 11.02 5.44 -0.66
N PHE A 81 11.58 5.52 0.55
CA PHE A 81 13.03 5.45 0.75
C PHE A 81 13.61 4.11 0.36
N LEU A 82 13.02 3.01 0.82
CA LEU A 82 13.48 1.65 0.52
C LEU A 82 13.56 1.41 -0.98
N VAL A 83 12.52 1.77 -1.72
CA VAL A 83 12.50 1.57 -3.18
C VAL A 83 13.44 2.53 -3.88
N THR A 84 13.52 3.79 -3.44
CA THR A 84 14.40 4.79 -4.05
C THR A 84 15.86 4.37 -3.94
N ILE A 85 16.36 3.98 -2.76
CA ILE A 85 17.78 3.58 -2.63
C ILE A 85 18.10 2.34 -3.48
N VAL A 86 17.17 1.38 -3.58
CA VAL A 86 17.39 0.14 -4.33
C VAL A 86 17.41 0.38 -5.83
N THR A 87 16.64 1.35 -6.31
CA THR A 87 16.50 1.66 -7.74
C THR A 87 17.37 2.82 -8.21
N ASP A 88 18.03 3.52 -7.28
CA ASP A 88 19.01 4.55 -7.59
C ASP A 88 20.19 3.94 -8.35
N GLU A 89 20.53 4.53 -9.51
CA GLU A 89 21.49 3.99 -10.51
C GLU A 89 21.19 2.57 -11.05
N HIS A 90 20.19 1.88 -10.50
CA HIS A 90 19.85 0.47 -10.78
C HIS A 90 18.34 0.26 -10.97
N PRO A 91 17.71 0.94 -11.95
CA PRO A 91 16.26 0.89 -12.16
C PRO A 91 15.75 -0.53 -12.42
N GLU A 92 16.57 -1.44 -12.93
CA GLU A 92 16.24 -2.85 -13.18
C GLU A 92 15.92 -3.65 -11.91
N ARG A 93 16.46 -3.25 -10.75
CA ARG A 93 16.24 -3.96 -9.46
C ARG A 93 14.79 -3.87 -8.97
N ILE A 94 13.97 -2.99 -9.56
CA ILE A 94 12.53 -2.96 -9.30
C ILE A 94 11.84 -4.30 -9.60
N ILE A 95 12.40 -5.11 -10.51
CA ILE A 95 11.85 -6.44 -10.85
C ILE A 95 11.87 -7.36 -9.62
N ASP A 96 12.98 -7.39 -8.87
CA ASP A 96 13.07 -8.21 -7.65
C ASP A 96 12.06 -7.76 -6.59
N ILE A 97 11.80 -6.46 -6.49
CA ILE A 97 10.78 -5.89 -5.59
C ILE A 97 9.38 -6.31 -6.05
N ASN A 98 9.06 -6.13 -7.33
CA ASN A 98 7.74 -6.46 -7.88
C ASN A 98 7.43 -7.95 -7.74
N ASP A 99 8.39 -8.84 -7.99
CA ASP A 99 8.23 -10.29 -7.82
C ASP A 99 7.91 -10.63 -6.36
N ALA A 100 8.66 -10.04 -5.41
CA ALA A 100 8.41 -10.25 -3.98
C ALA A 100 7.03 -9.75 -3.53
N VAL A 101 6.60 -8.62 -4.07
CA VAL A 101 5.31 -7.98 -3.76
C VAL A 101 4.15 -8.76 -4.39
N TYR A 102 4.35 -9.31 -5.58
CA TYR A 102 3.40 -10.20 -6.24
C TYR A 102 3.16 -11.47 -5.41
N GLU A 103 4.23 -12.15 -4.98
CA GLU A 103 4.12 -13.33 -4.10
C GLU A 103 3.46 -12.99 -2.75
N PHE A 104 3.78 -11.84 -2.17
CA PHE A 104 3.07 -11.35 -0.98
C PHE A 104 1.57 -11.11 -1.23
N GLY A 105 1.21 -10.63 -2.41
CA GLY A 105 -0.18 -10.49 -2.83
C GLY A 105 -0.90 -11.84 -2.86
N LYS A 106 -0.25 -12.88 -3.37
CA LYS A 106 -0.80 -14.25 -3.42
C LYS A 106 -1.07 -14.84 -2.04
N GLU A 107 -0.25 -14.51 -1.06
CA GLU A 107 -0.49 -14.90 0.35
C GLU A 107 -1.76 -14.26 0.94
N HIS A 108 -2.25 -13.19 0.30
CA HIS A 108 -3.48 -12.47 0.65
C HIS A 108 -4.54 -12.60 -0.44
N SER A 109 -4.55 -13.74 -1.14
CA SER A 109 -5.44 -13.97 -2.27
C SER A 109 -6.90 -13.88 -1.88
N VAL A 110 -7.72 -13.27 -2.75
CA VAL A 110 -9.18 -13.39 -2.65
C VAL A 110 -9.64 -14.79 -3.04
N GLN A 111 -10.83 -15.19 -2.57
CA GLN A 111 -11.42 -16.46 -2.96
C GLN A 111 -11.76 -16.51 -4.45
N LYS A 112 -11.60 -17.69 -5.06
CA LYS A 112 -11.99 -17.94 -6.45
C LYS A 112 -13.49 -17.67 -6.65
N GLY A 113 -13.84 -16.93 -7.69
CA GLY A 113 -15.23 -16.60 -8.03
C GLY A 113 -15.84 -15.49 -7.17
N ILE A 114 -15.03 -14.75 -6.41
CA ILE A 114 -15.44 -13.51 -5.75
C ILE A 114 -16.09 -12.54 -6.75
N SER A 115 -17.12 -11.81 -6.33
CA SER A 115 -17.70 -10.77 -7.18
C SER A 115 -16.75 -9.58 -7.31
N ILE A 116 -16.90 -8.80 -8.39
CA ILE A 116 -16.12 -7.57 -8.61
C ILE A 116 -16.25 -6.59 -7.44
N LYS A 117 -17.47 -6.46 -6.89
CA LYS A 117 -17.75 -5.59 -5.74
C LYS A 117 -17.04 -6.05 -4.47
N GLU A 118 -17.08 -7.35 -4.19
CA GLU A 118 -16.36 -7.91 -3.04
C GLU A 118 -14.85 -7.81 -3.21
N ALA A 119 -14.32 -8.00 -4.42
CA ALA A 119 -12.90 -7.83 -4.71
C ALA A 119 -12.47 -6.37 -4.50
N TYR A 120 -13.22 -5.39 -5.00
CA TYR A 120 -12.96 -3.97 -4.76
C TYR A 120 -12.99 -3.64 -3.26
N GLY A 121 -14.01 -4.13 -2.53
CA GLY A 121 -14.10 -3.94 -1.08
C GLY A 121 -12.95 -4.61 -0.32
N TYR A 122 -12.48 -5.77 -0.77
CA TYR A 122 -11.32 -6.45 -0.19
C TYR A 122 -10.04 -5.64 -0.39
N LEU A 123 -9.82 -5.13 -1.60
CA LEU A 123 -8.71 -4.22 -1.86
C LEU A 123 -8.82 -2.96 -0.99
N ASP A 124 -9.98 -2.31 -0.92
CA ASP A 124 -10.14 -1.14 -0.05
C ASP A 124 -9.80 -1.47 1.41
N ASN A 125 -10.19 -2.63 1.93
CA ASN A 125 -9.86 -3.04 3.30
C ASN A 125 -8.36 -3.25 3.58
N LEU A 126 -7.55 -3.54 2.56
CA LEU A 126 -6.11 -3.77 2.70
C LEU A 126 -5.27 -2.54 2.34
N LEU A 127 -5.64 -1.88 1.26
CA LEU A 127 -4.84 -0.89 0.58
C LEU A 127 -4.91 0.46 1.31
N LEU A 128 -3.76 0.91 1.85
CA LEU A 128 -3.64 2.23 2.45
C LEU A 128 -3.79 3.32 1.38
N ASN A 129 -4.78 4.19 1.55
CA ASN A 129 -5.12 5.30 0.64
C ASN A 129 -5.40 6.59 1.46
N GLY A 130 -4.57 6.84 2.48
CA GLY A 130 -4.69 8.02 3.36
C GLY A 130 -5.74 7.86 4.46
N MET A 131 -6.14 8.99 5.04
CA MET A 131 -7.19 9.01 6.06
C MET A 131 -8.57 8.80 5.40
N PRO A 132 -9.52 8.16 6.09
CA PRO A 132 -10.88 7.97 5.56
C PRO A 132 -11.57 9.29 5.19
N CYS A 133 -11.24 10.39 5.87
CA CYS A 133 -11.78 11.72 5.58
C CYS A 133 -11.26 12.33 4.27
N ASP A 134 -10.15 11.83 3.73
CA ASP A 134 -9.54 12.36 2.51
C ASP A 134 -10.35 12.01 1.26
N ARG A 135 -11.14 10.93 1.32
CA ARG A 135 -12.01 10.45 0.22
C ARG A 135 -11.26 10.36 -1.12
N VAL A 136 -10.06 9.78 -1.07
CA VAL A 136 -9.14 9.72 -2.21
C VAL A 136 -9.74 8.95 -3.38
N ASN A 137 -10.35 7.78 -3.13
CA ASN A 137 -10.96 6.97 -4.19
C ASN A 137 -12.41 7.37 -4.44
N GLU A 138 -12.72 7.67 -5.70
CA GLU A 138 -14.07 7.94 -6.20
C GLU A 138 -14.47 6.89 -7.24
N VAL A 139 -15.48 6.08 -6.96
CA VAL A 139 -16.02 5.10 -7.91
C VAL A 139 -16.74 5.84 -9.03
N THR A 140 -16.28 5.66 -10.26
CA THR A 140 -16.83 6.33 -11.46
C THR A 140 -17.76 5.42 -12.26
N ASN A 141 -17.61 4.11 -12.16
CA ASN A 141 -18.50 3.13 -12.77
C ASN A 141 -18.56 1.87 -11.90
N GLU A 142 -19.75 1.29 -11.77
CA GLU A 142 -19.98 0.02 -11.10
C GLU A 142 -21.07 -0.76 -11.83
N ASP A 143 -20.71 -1.94 -12.33
CA ASP A 143 -21.63 -2.92 -12.91
C ASP A 143 -21.25 -4.35 -12.49
N GLU A 144 -21.98 -5.35 -12.97
CA GLU A 144 -21.77 -6.76 -12.59
C GLU A 144 -20.42 -7.34 -13.04
N ASN A 145 -19.75 -6.71 -14.01
CA ASN A 145 -18.54 -7.19 -14.66
C ASN A 145 -17.33 -6.28 -14.44
N SER A 146 -17.54 -5.03 -14.02
CA SER A 146 -16.46 -4.07 -13.78
C SER A 146 -16.77 -3.04 -12.70
N ILE A 147 -15.72 -2.62 -12.00
CA ILE A 147 -15.70 -1.42 -11.16
C ILE A 147 -14.52 -0.57 -11.60
N ALA A 148 -14.78 0.70 -11.90
CA ALA A 148 -13.75 1.69 -12.19
C ALA A 148 -13.79 2.81 -11.14
N TRP A 149 -12.62 3.28 -10.74
CA TRP A 149 -12.48 4.37 -9.78
C TRP A 149 -11.30 5.27 -10.13
N ASN A 150 -11.38 6.51 -9.68
CA ASN A 150 -10.32 7.50 -9.78
C ASN A 150 -9.74 7.82 -8.41
N GLN A 151 -8.44 8.08 -8.34
CA GLN A 151 -7.85 8.82 -7.23
C GLN A 151 -7.99 10.32 -7.50
N THR A 152 -8.78 11.01 -6.69
CA THR A 152 -9.04 12.47 -6.82
C THR A 152 -7.79 13.31 -6.55
N VAL A 153 -6.86 12.76 -5.77
CA VAL A 153 -5.55 13.34 -5.46
C VAL A 153 -4.53 12.23 -5.30
N ASP A 154 -3.32 12.45 -5.81
CA ASP A 154 -2.18 11.57 -5.55
C ASP A 154 -1.55 11.92 -4.20
N ILE A 155 -2.03 11.28 -3.14
CA ILE A 155 -1.49 11.47 -1.79
C ILE A 155 -0.10 10.81 -1.61
N HIS A 156 0.22 9.81 -2.43
CA HIS A 156 1.45 9.04 -2.29
C HIS A 156 2.64 9.82 -2.84
N LYS A 157 2.47 10.49 -3.99
CA LYS A 157 3.52 11.25 -4.69
C LYS A 157 4.31 12.19 -3.81
N SER A 158 3.67 12.84 -2.84
CA SER A 158 4.33 13.78 -1.94
C SER A 158 5.52 13.17 -1.18
N TYR A 159 5.39 11.90 -0.75
CA TYR A 159 6.44 11.18 -0.02
C TYR A 159 7.63 10.82 -0.92
N TRP A 160 7.38 10.55 -2.20
CA TRP A 160 8.41 10.23 -3.20
C TRP A 160 9.14 11.50 -3.65
N ASP A 161 8.40 12.55 -3.97
CA ASP A 161 8.97 13.85 -4.39
C ASP A 161 9.95 14.41 -3.33
N MET A 162 9.61 14.27 -2.04
CA MET A 162 10.41 14.79 -0.91
C MET A 162 11.83 14.20 -0.85
N ILE A 163 12.03 13.00 -1.40
CA ILE A 163 13.33 12.33 -1.45
C ILE A 163 13.87 12.16 -2.86
N HIS A 164 13.30 12.88 -3.84
CA HIS A 164 13.62 12.76 -5.27
C HIS A 164 13.42 11.34 -5.83
N GLY A 165 12.53 10.56 -5.22
CA GLY A 165 12.15 9.23 -5.68
C GLY A 165 11.17 9.26 -6.85
N ASN A 166 11.08 8.16 -7.59
CA ASN A 166 10.14 8.02 -8.69
C ASN A 166 8.82 7.37 -8.24
N VAL A 167 7.75 8.16 -8.17
CA VAL A 167 6.40 7.68 -7.79
C VAL A 167 5.87 6.60 -8.75
N ASP A 168 6.34 6.49 -9.98
CA ASP A 168 5.91 5.41 -10.89
C ASP A 168 6.23 4.02 -10.31
N TYR A 169 7.28 3.91 -9.49
CA TYR A 169 7.57 2.66 -8.77
C TYR A 169 6.53 2.33 -7.70
N TYR A 170 5.90 3.32 -7.06
CA TYR A 170 4.76 3.07 -6.17
C TYR A 170 3.64 2.35 -6.92
N TYR A 171 3.28 2.85 -8.11
CA TYR A 171 2.20 2.29 -8.90
C TYR A 171 2.56 0.93 -9.53
N ALA A 172 3.83 0.71 -9.89
CA ALA A 172 4.32 -0.61 -10.30
C ALA A 172 4.20 -1.65 -9.18
N ILE A 173 4.61 -1.29 -7.95
CA ILE A 173 4.50 -2.13 -6.76
C ILE A 173 3.03 -2.40 -6.43
N ARG A 174 2.18 -1.37 -6.46
CA ARG A 174 0.74 -1.48 -6.20
C ARG A 174 0.05 -2.39 -7.20
N LYS A 175 0.41 -2.29 -8.48
CA LYS A 175 -0.06 -3.20 -9.52
C LYS A 175 0.36 -4.63 -9.23
N SER A 176 1.64 -4.88 -8.95
CA SER A 176 2.15 -6.23 -8.65
C SER A 176 1.40 -6.86 -7.46
N LEU A 177 1.17 -6.07 -6.41
CA LEU A 177 0.42 -6.50 -5.23
C LEU A 177 -1.01 -6.91 -5.59
N ILE A 178 -1.74 -6.03 -6.28
CA ILE A 178 -3.14 -6.27 -6.63
C ILE A 178 -3.26 -7.47 -7.55
N VAL A 179 -2.38 -7.59 -8.56
CA VAL A 179 -2.38 -8.73 -9.49
C VAL A 179 -2.09 -10.04 -8.76
N GLY A 180 -1.21 -10.04 -7.75
CA GLY A 180 -1.01 -11.21 -6.88
C GLY A 180 -2.25 -11.57 -6.06
N ILE A 181 -2.90 -10.57 -5.46
CA ILE A 181 -4.13 -10.77 -4.66
C ILE A 181 -5.25 -11.39 -5.49
N ILE A 182 -5.38 -11.02 -6.76
CA ILE A 182 -6.50 -11.42 -7.62
C ILE A 182 -6.17 -12.52 -8.62
N GLU A 183 -4.96 -13.10 -8.61
CA GLU A 183 -4.44 -14.02 -9.64
C GLU A 183 -5.45 -15.11 -10.05
N ASP A 184 -6.01 -15.83 -9.07
CA ASP A 184 -6.92 -16.97 -9.30
C ASP A 184 -8.41 -16.61 -9.21
N SER A 185 -8.73 -15.31 -9.19
CA SER A 185 -10.10 -14.84 -8.98
C SER A 185 -10.97 -14.82 -10.24
N GLY A 186 -10.34 -14.81 -11.42
CA GLY A 186 -11.01 -14.50 -12.70
C GLY A 186 -11.26 -13.01 -12.92
N ILE A 187 -10.56 -12.14 -12.19
CA ILE A 187 -10.61 -10.68 -12.30
C ILE A 187 -9.26 -10.16 -12.77
N ALA A 188 -9.28 -9.19 -13.68
CA ALA A 188 -8.11 -8.43 -14.10
C ALA A 188 -8.12 -7.04 -13.46
N TYR A 189 -6.92 -6.54 -13.13
CA TYR A 189 -6.68 -5.17 -12.69
C TYR A 189 -6.01 -4.38 -13.81
N ASN A 190 -6.57 -3.23 -14.15
CA ASN A 190 -6.08 -2.34 -15.20
C ASN A 190 -5.89 -0.92 -14.65
N GLN A 191 -4.78 -0.30 -14.99
CA GLN A 191 -4.61 1.14 -14.89
C GLN A 191 -4.99 1.75 -16.24
N ILE A 192 -6.12 2.43 -16.30
CA ILE A 192 -6.74 2.96 -17.53
C ILE A 192 -6.48 4.46 -17.72
N GLY A 193 -5.75 5.09 -16.79
CA GLY A 193 -5.26 6.45 -16.85
C GLY A 193 -4.26 6.71 -15.73
N GLN A 194 -3.74 7.94 -15.61
CA GLN A 194 -2.72 8.26 -14.60
C GLN A 194 -3.20 7.92 -13.18
N GLN A 195 -4.44 8.29 -12.86
CA GLN A 195 -5.10 8.03 -11.58
C GLN A 195 -6.46 7.37 -11.74
N ALA A 196 -6.60 6.55 -12.79
CA ALA A 196 -7.84 5.87 -13.12
C ALA A 196 -7.58 4.37 -13.22
N PHE A 197 -8.38 3.59 -12.50
CA PHE A 197 -8.18 2.16 -12.30
C PHE A 197 -9.47 1.40 -12.54
N GLU A 198 -9.34 0.13 -12.90
CA GLU A 198 -10.47 -0.75 -13.16
C GLU A 198 -10.17 -2.17 -12.68
N LEU A 199 -11.15 -2.78 -12.02
CA LEU A 199 -11.29 -4.23 -11.89
C LEU A 199 -12.33 -4.71 -12.90
N ARG A 200 -12.01 -5.77 -13.65
CA ARG A 200 -12.89 -6.32 -14.69
C ARG A 200 -12.82 -7.84 -14.72
N LYS A 201 -13.96 -8.52 -14.87
CA LYS A 201 -13.96 -9.98 -15.08
C LYS A 201 -13.22 -10.36 -16.35
N GLN A 202 -12.39 -11.39 -16.26
CA GLN A 202 -11.78 -12.01 -17.43
C GLN A 202 -12.85 -12.79 -18.21
N ALA A 203 -12.82 -12.66 -19.54
CA ALA A 203 -13.74 -13.32 -20.46
C ALA A 203 -13.40 -14.81 -20.62
#